data_AF-A0A925P1E6-F1
#
_entry.id   AF-A0A925P1E6-F1
#
_cell.length_a   1.000
_cell.length_b   1.000
_cell.length_c   1.000
_cell.angle_alpha   90.00
_cell.angle_beta   90.00
_cell.angle_gamma   90.00
#
_symmetry.space_group_name_H-M   'P 1'
#
loop_
_entity.id
_entity.type
_entity.pdbx_description
1 polymer ?
#
loop_
_entity_poly.entity_id
_entity_poly.type
_entity_poly.pdbx_seq_one_letter_code
_entity_poly.pdbx_strand_id
1 'polypeptide(L)'
;MKPCLLFTLILAGASGLFAADAATERLAAAAAVFREIMAVSDRAIPQDLLDKAHCAVIVPGMKKGAFIVGAKFGRGYLSCRKAGNVGWSAPGA
;
A
#
# COMPACT_ATOMS: atom_id res chain seq x y z
N MET A 1 -4.05 25.97 -48.03
CA MET A 1 -3.71 26.84 -46.88
C MET A 1 -4.28 26.10 -45.66
N LYS A 2 -3.62 25.11 -45.05
CA LYS A 2 -2.41 25.06 -44.19
C LYS A 2 -2.52 25.40 -42.67
N PRO A 3 -3.68 25.78 -42.06
CA PRO A 3 -3.73 25.96 -40.60
C PRO A 3 -4.30 24.77 -39.81
N CYS A 4 -4.97 23.79 -40.43
CA CYS A 4 -5.56 22.66 -39.67
C CYS A 4 -4.54 21.63 -39.16
N LEU A 5 -3.33 21.57 -39.72
CA LEU A 5 -2.36 20.53 -39.37
C LEU A 5 -1.51 20.86 -38.13
N LEU A 6 -1.52 22.11 -37.66
CA LEU A 6 -0.67 22.55 -36.55
C LEU A 6 -1.32 22.37 -35.17
N PHE A 7 -2.65 22.27 -35.09
CA PHE A 7 -3.36 22.29 -33.82
C PHE A 7 -3.46 20.91 -33.14
N THR A 8 -3.24 19.83 -33.89
CA THR A 8 -3.35 18.44 -33.40
C THR A 8 -2.10 17.93 -32.68
N LEU A 9 -0.96 18.63 -32.75
CA LEU A 9 0.31 18.14 -32.18
C LEU A 9 0.47 18.46 -30.67
N ILE A 10 -0.36 19.34 -30.10
CA ILE A 10 -0.19 19.81 -28.71
C ILE A 10 -0.91 18.90 -27.69
N LEU A 11 -1.85 18.05 -28.12
CA LEU A 11 -2.70 17.27 -27.19
C LEU A 11 -2.13 15.91 -26.76
N ALA A 12 -0.98 15.48 -27.29
CA ALA A 12 -0.42 14.15 -27.03
C ALA A 12 0.52 14.06 -25.81
N GLY A 13 0.78 15.17 -25.09
CA GLY A 13 1.84 15.23 -24.07
C GLY A 13 1.43 15.04 -22.60
N ALA A 14 0.14 14.95 -22.27
CA ALA A 14 -0.32 15.11 -20.88
C ALA A 14 -0.79 13.82 -20.16
N SER A 15 -0.59 12.64 -20.73
CA SER A 15 -1.02 11.38 -20.11
C SER A 15 0.15 10.68 -19.40
N GLY A 16 0.52 11.12 -18.18
CA GLY A 16 1.65 10.49 -17.48
C GLY A 16 1.89 10.75 -15.99
N LEU A 17 0.99 11.41 -15.23
CA LEU A 17 1.33 11.88 -13.87
C LEU A 17 0.48 11.37 -12.69
N PHE A 18 -0.43 10.41 -12.87
CA PHE A 18 -1.33 9.95 -11.78
C PHE A 18 -0.86 8.71 -10.99
N ALA A 19 0.40 8.27 -11.12
CA ALA A 19 0.87 7.06 -10.45
C ALA A 19 1.38 7.30 -9.01
N ALA A 20 1.92 8.48 -8.71
CA ALA A 20 2.58 8.77 -7.43
C ALA A 20 1.57 8.93 -6.27
N ASP A 21 0.48 9.69 -6.48
CA ASP A 21 -0.53 9.93 -5.45
C ASP A 21 -1.15 8.64 -4.93
N ALA A 22 -1.46 7.72 -5.84
CA ALA A 22 -2.11 6.46 -5.48
C ALA A 22 -1.22 5.53 -4.64
N ALA A 23 0.11 5.66 -4.70
CA ALA A 23 1.02 4.91 -3.83
C ALA A 23 1.03 5.52 -2.42
N THR A 24 1.15 6.83 -2.32
CA THR A 24 1.14 7.56 -1.04
C THR A 24 -0.16 7.35 -0.28
N GLU A 25 -1.30 7.40 -0.98
CA GLU A 25 -2.63 7.15 -0.40
C GLU A 25 -2.74 5.72 0.16
N ARG A 26 -2.24 4.71 -0.57
CA ARG A 26 -2.26 3.32 -0.09
C ARG A 26 -1.36 3.11 1.12
N LEU A 27 -0.21 3.80 1.18
CA LEU A 27 0.67 3.76 2.34
C LEU A 27 -0.02 4.38 3.57
N ALA A 28 -0.69 5.52 3.39
CA ALA A 28 -1.47 6.16 4.45
C ALA A 28 -2.62 5.26 4.93
N ALA A 29 -3.34 4.62 4.00
CA ALA A 29 -4.39 3.66 4.32
C ALA A 29 -3.86 2.43 5.08
N ALA A 30 -2.69 1.90 4.71
CA ALA A 30 -2.05 0.80 5.43
C ALA A 30 -1.71 1.22 6.88
N ALA A 31 -1.14 2.41 7.06
CA ALA A 31 -0.83 2.94 8.39
C ALA A 31 -2.09 3.17 9.25
N ALA A 32 -3.17 3.67 8.63
CA ALA A 32 -4.46 3.87 9.31
C ALA A 32 -5.05 2.54 9.80
N VAL A 33 -5.15 1.54 8.92
CA VAL A 33 -5.67 0.21 9.27
C VAL A 33 -4.84 -0.45 10.37
N PHE A 34 -3.51 -0.33 10.31
CA PHE A 34 -2.65 -0.86 11.36
C PHE A 34 -2.94 -0.22 12.72
N ARG A 35 -3.05 1.12 12.76
CA ARG A 35 -3.37 1.85 13.99
C ARG A 35 -4.75 1.48 14.53
N GLU A 36 -5.74 1.35 13.65
CA GLU A 36 -7.10 0.95 14.02
C GLU A 36 -7.13 -0.44 14.66
N ILE A 37 -6.45 -1.42 14.08
CA ILE A 37 -6.38 -2.78 14.63
C ILE A 37 -5.67 -2.78 16.00
N MET A 38 -4.56 -2.04 16.11
CA MET A 38 -3.81 -1.94 17.37
C MET A 38 -4.56 -1.16 18.46
N ALA A 39 -5.52 -0.31 18.09
CA ALA A 39 -6.36 0.42 19.05
C ALA A 39 -7.49 -0.43 19.66
N VAL A 40 -7.80 -1.59 19.06
CA VAL A 40 -8.84 -2.50 19.57
C VAL A 40 -8.20 -3.50 20.53
N SER A 41 -8.54 -3.44 21.83
CA SER A 41 -7.94 -4.30 22.87
C SER A 41 -7.96 -5.79 22.55
N ASP A 42 -9.08 -6.28 22.00
CA ASP A 42 -9.32 -7.73 21.83
C ASP A 42 -8.83 -8.26 20.47
N ARG A 43 -8.47 -7.36 19.55
CA ARG A 43 -8.02 -7.69 18.19
C ARG A 43 -6.64 -7.11 17.86
N ALA A 44 -6.03 -6.41 18.81
CA ALA A 44 -4.67 -5.93 18.69
C ALA A 44 -3.70 -7.11 18.59
N ILE A 45 -2.61 -6.88 17.87
CA ILE A 45 -1.52 -7.85 17.79
C ILE A 45 -0.83 -7.86 19.17
N PRO A 46 -0.75 -9.02 19.85
CA PRO A 46 -0.04 -9.12 21.11
C PRO A 46 1.39 -8.62 20.98
N GLN A 47 1.85 -7.80 21.94
CA GLN A 47 3.18 -7.17 21.87
C GLN A 47 4.31 -8.21 21.77
N ASP A 48 4.19 -9.33 22.48
CA ASP A 48 5.17 -10.43 22.43
C ASP A 48 5.35 -10.99 21.00
N LEU A 49 4.25 -11.10 20.23
CA LEU A 49 4.33 -11.54 18.82
C LEU A 49 4.92 -10.46 17.91
N LEU A 50 4.56 -9.18 18.16
CA LEU A 50 5.08 -8.06 17.38
C LEU A 50 6.59 -7.82 17.63
N ASP A 51 7.07 -8.14 18.83
CA ASP A 51 8.49 -8.04 19.20
C ASP A 51 9.32 -9.20 18.65
N LYS A 52 8.73 -10.39 18.49
CA LYS A 52 9.37 -11.54 17.84
C LYS A 52 9.32 -11.47 16.31
N ALA A 53 8.44 -10.65 15.74
CA ALA A 53 8.28 -10.55 14.29
C ALA A 53 9.46 -9.83 13.63
N HIS A 54 10.08 -10.49 12.65
CA HIS A 54 11.13 -9.87 11.82
C HIS A 54 10.57 -8.91 10.77
N CYS A 55 9.40 -9.21 10.20
CA CYS A 55 8.73 -8.35 9.23
C CYS A 55 7.22 -8.36 9.45
N ALA A 56 6.58 -7.21 9.22
CA ALA A 56 5.14 -7.03 9.24
C ALA A 56 4.65 -6.61 7.85
N VAL A 57 3.57 -7.23 7.38
CA VAL A 57 2.95 -6.92 6.09
C VAL A 57 1.53 -6.46 6.32
N ILE A 58 1.19 -5.29 5.77
CA ILE A 58 -0.11 -4.67 5.92
C ILE A 58 -0.75 -4.52 4.54
N VAL A 59 -1.86 -5.22 4.33
CA VAL A 59 -2.61 -5.23 3.05
C VAL A 59 -3.96 -4.55 3.26
N PRO A 60 -4.08 -3.24 3.00
CA PRO A 60 -5.37 -2.55 3.11
C PRO A 60 -6.34 -3.05 2.04
N GLY A 61 -7.60 -3.25 2.40
CA GLY A 61 -8.67 -3.57 1.45
C GLY A 61 -8.52 -4.92 0.74
N MET A 62 -7.95 -5.94 1.40
CA MET A 62 -7.83 -7.30 0.87
C MET A 62 -9.18 -7.81 0.34
N LYS A 63 -9.26 -8.08 -0.96
CA LYS A 63 -10.45 -8.61 -1.61
C LYS A 63 -10.47 -10.13 -1.46
N LYS A 64 -11.54 -10.65 -0.88
CA LYS A 64 -11.79 -12.08 -0.74
C LYS A 64 -12.67 -12.54 -1.91
N GLY A 65 -12.10 -13.29 -2.85
CA GLY A 65 -12.81 -13.96 -3.93
C GLY A 65 -13.06 -15.41 -3.53
N ALA A 66 -14.12 -15.66 -2.77
CA ALA A 66 -14.45 -16.99 -2.26
C ALA A 66 -15.74 -17.48 -2.91
N PHE A 67 -15.65 -18.06 -4.11
CA PHE A 67 -16.77 -18.81 -4.70
C PHE A 67 -16.51 -20.32 -4.73
N ILE A 68 -15.27 -20.80 -4.87
CA ILE A 68 -14.91 -22.24 -4.80
C ILE A 68 -13.52 -22.48 -4.18
N VAL A 69 -12.51 -21.66 -4.51
CA VAL A 69 -11.08 -21.94 -4.19
C VAL A 69 -10.46 -21.02 -3.12
N GLY A 70 -11.24 -20.09 -2.55
CA GLY A 70 -10.77 -19.23 -1.46
C GLY A 70 -9.60 -18.29 -1.80
N ALA A 71 -9.64 -17.62 -2.96
CA ALA A 71 -8.59 -16.69 -3.35
C ALA A 71 -8.66 -15.37 -2.58
N LYS A 72 -7.50 -14.85 -2.16
CA LYS A 72 -7.36 -13.54 -1.54
C LYS A 72 -6.41 -12.70 -2.40
N PHE A 73 -6.84 -11.51 -2.79
CA PHE A 73 -6.03 -10.60 -3.60
C PHE A 73 -5.98 -9.22 -2.95
N GLY A 74 -4.79 -8.64 -2.86
CA GLY A 74 -4.58 -7.31 -2.33
C GLY A 74 -3.16 -6.81 -2.59
N ARG A 75 -2.98 -5.49 -2.53
CA ARG A 75 -1.66 -4.85 -2.54
C ARG A 75 -1.44 -4.20 -1.19
N GLY A 76 -0.21 -4.29 -0.68
CA GLY A 76 0.14 -3.84 0.65
C GLY A 76 1.58 -3.38 0.73
N TYR A 77 2.00 -3.07 1.95
CA TYR A 77 3.36 -2.68 2.26
C TYR A 77 3.95 -3.61 3.32
N LEU A 78 5.26 -3.84 3.24
CA LEU A 78 6.03 -4.59 4.20
C LEU A 78 7.05 -3.68 4.90
N SER A 79 7.26 -3.89 6.19
CA SER A 79 8.34 -3.25 6.94
C SER A 79 9.02 -4.31 7.80
N CYS A 80 10.35 -4.28 7.84
CA CYS A 80 11.16 -5.25 8.58
C CYS A 80 11.92 -4.57 9.72
N ARG A 81 12.20 -5.32 10.78
CA ARG A 81 13.07 -4.88 11.86
C ARG A 81 14.49 -4.68 11.32
N LYS A 82 15.15 -3.61 11.79
CA LYS A 82 16.58 -3.40 11.50
C LYS A 82 17.43 -4.42 12.28
N ALA A 83 18.65 -4.64 11.81
CA ALA A 83 19.65 -5.43 12.52
C ALA A 83 19.79 -4.92 13.97
N GLY A 84 19.67 -5.81 14.95
CA GLY A 84 19.64 -5.47 16.38
C GLY A 84 18.25 -5.24 16.99
N ASN A 85 17.17 -5.47 16.24
CA ASN A 85 15.76 -5.31 16.68
C ASN A 85 15.35 -3.87 17.08
N VAL A 86 16.23 -2.88 16.89
CA VAL A 86 15.96 -1.48 17.21
C VAL A 86 15.34 -0.78 16.01
N GLY A 87 14.02 -0.62 16.06
CA GLY A 87 13.25 0.12 15.07
C GLY A 87 12.94 -0.66 13.79
N TRP A 88 12.10 -0.03 12.98
CA TRP A 88 11.56 -0.57 11.73
C TRP A 88 12.24 0.08 10.51
N SER A 89 12.33 -0.67 9.42
CA SER A 89 12.81 -0.20 8.12
C SER A 89 11.76 0.66 7.43
N ALA A 90 12.18 1.38 6.39
CA ALA A 90 11.22 2.03 5.49
C ALA A 90 10.25 0.99 4.91
N PRO A 91 8.95 1.31 4.79
CA PRO A 91 7.97 0.41 4.19
C PRO A 91 8.18 0.30 2.68
N GLY A 92 8.17 -0.93 2.16
CA GLY A 92 8.24 -1.25 0.72
C GLY A 92 6.94 -1.87 0.21
N ALA A 93 6.57 -1.61 -1.04
CA ALA A 93 5.39 -2.17 -1.72
C ALA A 93 5.75 -3.34 -2.64
#